data_AF-A0A8J7A289-F1
#
_entry.id   AF-A0A8J7A289-F1
#
_cell.length_a   1.000
_cell.length_b   1.000
_cell.length_c   1.000
_cell.angle_alpha   90.00
_cell.angle_beta   90.00
_cell.angle_gamma   90.00
#
_symmetry.space_group_name_H-M   'P 1'
#
loop_
_entity.id
_entity.type
_entity.pdbx_description
1 polymer ?
#
loop_
_entity_poly.entity_id
_entity_poly.type
_entity_poly.pdbx_seq_one_letter_code
_entity_poly.pdbx_strand_id
1 'polypeptide(L)'
;MNKFTCFIIVGAVLSISAPAFAENRAVNISVGSIGGPLDNAALRTIRQVIGFAVGTSTVDKFIVYSPTVGSPIPIEGGLSACAEAGFGTSNTRFNAFIKELRSINPKPGTFYNIELTASCKQK
;
A
#
# COMPACT_ATOMS: atom_id res chain seq x y z
N MET A 1 41.05 -44.97 32.17
CA MET A 1 40.55 -43.91 33.08
C MET A 1 41.59 -42.80 33.06
N ASN A 2 41.36 -41.54 32.66
CA ASN A 2 40.14 -40.75 32.51
C ASN A 2 40.29 -39.76 31.33
N LYS A 3 39.17 -39.54 30.62
CA LYS A 3 39.04 -38.63 29.48
C LYS A 3 39.01 -37.17 29.96
N PHE A 4 39.76 -36.30 29.30
CA PHE A 4 39.65 -34.85 29.45
C PHE A 4 38.36 -34.37 28.79
N THR A 5 37.42 -33.91 29.60
CA THR A 5 36.13 -33.37 29.17
C THR A 5 36.31 -31.88 28.84
N CYS A 6 36.29 -31.51 27.56
CA CYS A 6 36.21 -30.13 27.12
C CYS A 6 34.81 -29.56 27.37
N PHE A 7 34.73 -28.50 28.17
CA PHE A 7 33.57 -27.62 28.28
C PHE A 7 33.31 -26.95 26.92
N ILE A 8 32.16 -27.21 26.30
CA ILE A 8 31.67 -26.42 25.17
C ILE A 8 30.72 -25.34 25.67
N ILE A 9 31.00 -24.15 25.16
CA ILE A 9 30.52 -22.82 25.54
C ILE A 9 29.05 -22.65 25.15
N VAL A 10 28.34 -21.93 26.03
CA VAL A 10 26.95 -21.45 25.92
C VAL A 10 26.72 -20.73 24.59
N GLY A 11 25.89 -21.30 23.72
CA GLY A 11 25.38 -20.65 22.53
C GLY A 11 24.18 -19.76 22.86
N ALA A 12 24.43 -18.51 23.24
CA ALA A 12 23.38 -17.50 23.31
C ALA A 12 23.05 -17.04 21.87
N VAL A 13 21.99 -17.59 21.29
CA VAL A 13 21.43 -17.07 20.04
C VAL A 13 20.76 -15.74 20.36
N LEU A 14 21.43 -14.63 20.00
CA LEU A 14 20.84 -13.29 20.01
C LEU A 14 19.69 -13.27 19.01
N SER A 15 18.51 -13.60 19.51
CA SER A 15 17.25 -13.34 18.84
C SER A 15 17.00 -11.85 18.90
N ILE A 16 17.69 -11.08 18.04
CA ILE A 16 17.32 -9.69 17.78
C ILE A 16 16.02 -9.75 16.98
N SER A 17 14.92 -10.01 17.68
CA SER A 17 13.60 -9.62 17.22
C SER A 17 13.58 -8.09 17.30
N ALA A 18 14.19 -7.43 16.32
CA ALA A 18 13.86 -6.03 16.08
C ALA A 18 12.33 -6.00 15.95
N PRO A 19 11.61 -5.15 16.70
CA PRO A 19 10.20 -4.99 16.46
C PRO A 19 10.08 -4.63 14.99
N ALA A 20 9.41 -5.47 14.22
CA ALA A 20 8.90 -5.09 12.92
C ALA A 20 7.88 -4.00 13.24
N PHE A 21 8.35 -2.76 13.39
CA PHE A 21 7.51 -1.60 13.39
C PHE A 21 6.65 -1.78 12.14
N ALA A 22 5.35 -1.92 12.36
CA ALA A 22 4.37 -1.96 11.29
C ALA A 22 4.39 -0.57 10.65
N GLU A 23 5.43 -0.33 9.86
CA GLU A 23 5.55 0.85 9.05
C GLU A 23 4.36 0.80 8.10
N ASN A 24 3.63 1.92 7.98
CA ASN A 24 2.47 2.00 7.10
C ASN A 24 2.94 1.88 5.66
N ARG A 25 3.14 0.64 5.23
CA ARG A 25 3.71 0.26 3.96
C ARG A 25 2.65 0.09 2.89
N ALA A 26 1.42 0.51 3.16
CA ALA A 26 0.34 0.46 2.22
C ALA A 26 -0.51 1.72 2.25
N VAL A 27 -1.27 1.92 1.18
CA VAL A 27 -2.23 3.00 1.04
C VAL A 27 -3.50 2.50 0.38
N ASN A 28 -4.64 2.75 1.03
CA ASN A 28 -5.96 2.58 0.46
C ASN A 28 -6.29 3.78 -0.42
N ILE A 29 -6.79 3.49 -1.61
CA ILE A 29 -7.12 4.44 -2.66
C ILE A 29 -8.59 4.27 -2.96
N SER A 30 -9.36 5.35 -2.84
CA SER A 30 -10.80 5.33 -3.12
C SER A 30 -11.17 6.53 -3.98
N VAL A 31 -11.82 6.26 -5.11
CA VAL A 31 -12.34 7.24 -6.06
C VAL A 31 -13.79 6.86 -6.36
N GLY A 32 -14.69 7.83 -6.31
CA GLY A 32 -16.09 7.60 -6.65
C GLY A 32 -16.85 8.90 -6.86
N SER A 33 -18.13 8.78 -7.20
CA SER A 33 -19.02 9.90 -7.45
C SER A 33 -19.81 10.27 -6.20
N ILE A 34 -20.09 11.57 -6.02
CA ILE A 34 -21.02 12.12 -5.01
C ILE A 34 -22.36 12.57 -5.61
N GLY A 35 -22.75 12.05 -6.77
CA GLY A 35 -24.02 12.40 -7.43
C GLY A 35 -23.88 13.12 -8.77
N GLY A 36 -22.76 12.93 -9.48
CA GLY A 36 -22.50 13.45 -10.81
C GLY A 36 -21.54 12.57 -11.62
N PRO A 37 -21.11 12.99 -12.82
CA PRO A 37 -20.14 12.23 -13.59
C PRO A 37 -18.77 12.21 -12.90
N LEU A 38 -18.08 11.07 -12.99
CA LEU A 38 -16.69 10.96 -12.54
C LEU A 38 -15.76 11.82 -13.40
N ASP A 39 -14.77 12.43 -12.75
CA ASP A 39 -13.65 13.06 -13.44
C ASP A 39 -12.73 12.00 -14.07
N ASN A 40 -13.06 11.62 -15.30
CA ASN A 40 -12.32 10.60 -16.06
C ASN A 40 -10.85 10.98 -16.28
N ALA A 41 -10.52 12.28 -16.34
CA ALA A 41 -9.13 12.71 -16.49
C ALA A 41 -8.35 12.43 -15.21
N ALA A 42 -8.89 12.82 -14.05
CA ALA A 42 -8.27 12.50 -12.76
C ALA A 42 -8.13 10.98 -12.55
N LEU A 43 -9.17 10.21 -12.86
CA LEU A 43 -9.14 8.76 -12.75
C LEU A 43 -8.07 8.10 -13.65
N ARG A 44 -7.87 8.64 -14.86
CA ARG A 44 -6.78 8.19 -15.76
C ARG A 44 -5.41 8.52 -15.15
N THR A 45 -5.22 9.72 -14.62
CA THR A 45 -3.96 10.13 -13.97
C THR A 45 -3.65 9.23 -12.76
N ILE A 46 -4.64 8.93 -11.92
CA ILE A 46 -4.48 8.03 -10.77
C ILE A 46 -3.99 6.65 -11.24
N ARG A 47 -4.61 6.08 -12.29
CA ARG A 47 -4.19 4.80 -12.86
C ARG A 47 -2.77 4.85 -13.44
N GLN A 48 -2.37 5.97 -14.05
CA GLN A 48 -1.02 6.15 -14.57
C GLN A 48 0.03 6.21 -13.46
N VAL A 49 -0.21 6.99 -12.41
CA VAL A 49 0.69 7.09 -11.24
C VAL A 49 0.86 5.72 -10.59
N ILE A 50 -0.24 4.99 -10.37
CA ILE A 50 -0.19 3.61 -9.84
C ILE A 50 0.57 2.69 -10.79
N GLY A 51 0.26 2.70 -12.08
CA GLY A 51 0.91 1.85 -13.07
C GLY A 51 2.42 2.10 -13.17
N PHE A 52 2.85 3.35 -13.08
CA PHE A 52 4.26 3.71 -13.00
C PHE A 52 4.92 3.20 -11.71
N ALA A 53 4.25 3.34 -10.56
CA ALA A 53 4.76 2.83 -9.30
C ALA A 53 4.93 1.30 -9.31
N VAL A 54 3.99 0.57 -9.93
CA VAL A 54 4.08 -0.88 -10.15
C VAL A 54 5.22 -1.21 -11.11
N GLY A 55 5.28 -0.55 -12.27
CA GLY A 55 6.32 -0.80 -13.28
C GLY A 55 7.75 -0.48 -12.83
N THR A 56 7.89 0.32 -11.77
CA THR A 56 9.20 0.68 -11.18
C THR A 56 9.49 -0.05 -9.86
N SER A 57 8.66 -1.04 -9.47
CA SER A 57 8.77 -1.77 -8.20
C SER A 57 8.71 -0.90 -6.94
N THR A 58 8.13 0.29 -7.05
CA THR A 58 7.79 1.12 -5.88
C THR A 58 6.61 0.49 -5.13
N VAL A 59 5.71 -0.16 -5.87
CA VAL A 59 4.57 -0.94 -5.36
C VAL A 59 4.69 -2.36 -5.90
N ASP A 60 4.73 -3.37 -5.02
CA ASP A 60 4.74 -4.78 -5.46
C ASP A 60 3.38 -5.46 -5.33
N LYS A 61 2.54 -4.98 -4.39
CA LYS A 61 1.22 -5.53 -4.17
C LYS A 61 0.17 -4.48 -4.48
N PHE A 62 -0.67 -4.75 -5.45
CA PHE A 62 -1.79 -3.91 -5.81
C PHE A 62 -3.07 -4.75 -5.83
N ILE A 63 -3.98 -4.50 -4.88
CA ILE A 63 -5.27 -5.18 -4.80
C ILE A 63 -6.34 -4.21 -5.24
N VAL A 64 -7.14 -4.60 -6.25
CA VAL A 64 -8.38 -3.89 -6.61
C VAL A 64 -9.54 -4.57 -5.90
N TYR A 65 -10.34 -3.80 -5.18
CA TYR A 65 -11.53 -4.30 -4.50
C TYR A 65 -12.75 -4.12 -5.40
N SER A 66 -13.54 -5.18 -5.56
CA SER A 66 -14.86 -5.05 -6.16
C SER A 66 -15.76 -4.22 -5.23
N PRO A 67 -16.62 -3.33 -5.77
CA PRO A 67 -17.73 -2.79 -5.02
C PRO A 67 -18.54 -3.95 -4.42
N THR A 68 -18.71 -3.98 -3.10
CA THR A 68 -19.68 -4.86 -2.44
C THR A 68 -21.02 -4.16 -2.37
N VAL A 69 -22.11 -4.93 -2.30
CA VAL A 69 -23.44 -4.37 -2.02
C VAL A 69 -23.36 -3.58 -0.70
N GLY A 70 -23.78 -2.30 -0.72
CA GLY A 70 -23.67 -1.39 0.43
C GLY A 70 -22.31 -0.69 0.60
N SER A 71 -21.36 -0.87 -0.31
CA SER A 71 -20.09 -0.13 -0.33
C SER A 71 -20.30 1.34 -0.72
N PRO A 72 -19.55 2.30 -0.14
CA PRO A 72 -19.59 3.71 -0.55
C PRO A 72 -19.01 3.98 -1.94
N ILE A 73 -18.38 2.98 -2.57
CA ILE A 73 -17.79 3.11 -3.91
C ILE A 73 -18.80 2.58 -4.93
N PRO A 74 -19.46 3.46 -5.70
CA PRO A 74 -20.49 3.05 -6.65
C PRO A 74 -19.89 2.18 -7.77
N ILE A 75 -20.74 1.28 -8.31
CA ILE A 75 -20.42 0.39 -9.44
C ILE A 75 -20.13 1.20 -10.73
N GLU A 76 -20.44 2.50 -10.72
CA GLU A 76 -20.38 3.43 -11.85
C GLU A 76 -18.95 3.85 -12.30
N GLY A 77 -17.96 2.97 -12.15
CA GLY A 77 -16.63 3.15 -12.77
C GLY A 77 -15.57 3.82 -11.89
N GLY A 78 -15.79 3.88 -10.57
CA GLY A 78 -14.80 4.36 -9.60
C GLY A 78 -13.58 3.44 -9.43
N LEU A 79 -12.78 3.71 -8.40
CA LEU A 79 -11.63 2.88 -8.01
C LEU A 79 -11.68 2.60 -6.52
N SER A 80 -11.59 1.34 -6.14
CA SER A 80 -11.25 0.92 -4.78
C SER A 80 -10.02 0.04 -4.87
N ALA A 81 -8.92 0.45 -4.26
CA ALA A 81 -7.70 -0.33 -4.31
C ALA A 81 -6.84 -0.14 -3.06
N CYS A 82 -5.87 -1.02 -2.91
CA CYS A 82 -4.75 -0.86 -1.98
C CYS A 82 -3.44 -1.09 -2.72
N ALA A 83 -2.47 -0.21 -2.48
CA ALA A 83 -1.11 -0.31 -3.00
C ALA A 83 -0.12 -0.47 -1.83
N GLU A 84 0.68 -1.52 -1.84
CA GLU A 84 1.72 -1.82 -0.83
C GLU A 84 3.12 -1.60 -1.43
N ALA A 85 3.97 -0.94 -0.67
CA ALA A 85 5.36 -0.67 -1.00
C ALA A 85 6.08 -1.96 -1.37
N GLY A 86 6.93 -1.91 -2.40
CA GLY A 86 7.71 -3.05 -2.86
C GLY A 86 8.83 -3.48 -1.91
N PHE A 87 9.26 -4.74 -2.01
CA PHE A 87 10.38 -5.26 -1.24
C PHE A 87 11.65 -4.44 -1.52
N GLY A 88 12.31 -3.97 -0.47
CA GLY A 88 13.49 -3.11 -0.59
C GLY A 88 13.22 -1.66 -1.02
N THR A 89 11.96 -1.27 -1.28
CA THR A 89 11.61 0.14 -1.51
C THR A 89 11.81 0.94 -0.22
N SER A 90 12.52 2.07 -0.33
CA SER A 90 12.72 2.98 0.80
C SER A 90 11.45 3.78 1.11
N ASN A 91 11.30 4.18 2.37
CA ASN A 91 10.17 5.00 2.80
C ASN A 91 10.11 6.33 2.07
N THR A 92 11.26 6.94 1.76
CA THR A 92 11.32 8.16 0.95
C THR A 92 10.67 7.97 -0.42
N ARG A 93 10.96 6.85 -1.09
CA ARG A 93 10.42 6.54 -2.41
C ARG A 93 8.92 6.23 -2.37
N PHE A 94 8.48 5.45 -1.38
CA PHE A 94 7.05 5.17 -1.20
C PHE A 94 6.25 6.43 -0.81
N ASN A 95 6.82 7.28 0.06
CA ASN A 95 6.22 8.56 0.43
C ASN A 95 6.15 9.54 -0.74
N ALA A 96 7.12 9.51 -1.66
CA ALA A 96 7.06 10.30 -2.89
C ALA A 96 5.88 9.86 -3.77
N PHE A 97 5.65 8.55 -3.91
CA PHE A 97 4.46 8.00 -4.58
C PHE A 97 3.15 8.46 -3.90
N ILE A 98 3.06 8.39 -2.57
CA ILE A 98 1.87 8.87 -1.83
C ILE A 98 1.66 10.37 -2.05
N LYS A 99 2.74 11.17 -2.07
CA LYS A 99 2.68 12.61 -2.32
C LYS A 99 2.18 12.91 -3.73
N GLU A 100 2.65 12.16 -4.72
CA GLU A 100 2.20 12.28 -6.10
C GLU A 100 0.70 11.95 -6.22
N LEU A 101 0.23 10.86 -5.60
CA LEU A 101 -1.19 10.54 -5.53
C LEU A 101 -2.01 11.66 -4.89
N ARG A 102 -1.56 12.22 -3.76
CA ARG A 102 -2.26 13.32 -3.05
C ARG A 102 -2.24 14.64 -3.80
N SER A 103 -1.37 14.81 -4.78
CA SER A 103 -1.32 16.02 -5.61
C SER A 103 -2.46 16.09 -6.64
N ILE A 104 -3.12 14.95 -6.91
CA ILE A 104 -4.22 14.87 -7.85
C ILE A 104 -5.47 15.44 -7.19
N ASN A 105 -6.06 16.47 -7.81
CA ASN A 105 -7.27 17.14 -7.35
C ASN A 105 -8.39 16.94 -8.39
N PRO A 106 -9.29 15.95 -8.19
CA PRO A 106 -10.43 15.76 -9.06
C PRO A 106 -11.39 16.95 -9.03
N LYS A 107 -12.14 17.14 -10.13
CA LYS A 107 -13.23 18.13 -10.17
C LYS A 107 -14.32 17.84 -9.13
N PRO A 108 -15.05 18.87 -8.69
CA PRO A 108 -16.25 18.70 -7.86
C PRO A 108 -17.21 17.66 -8.46
N GLY A 109 -17.83 16.85 -7.61
CA GLY A 109 -18.65 15.71 -8.05
C GLY A 109 -17.92 14.36 -8.01
N THR A 110 -16.59 14.36 -7.90
CA THR A 110 -15.76 13.17 -7.65
C THR A 110 -15.10 13.26 -6.28
N PHE A 111 -15.30 12.26 -5.43
CA PHE A 111 -14.50 12.12 -4.21
C PHE A 111 -13.23 11.32 -4.51
N TYR A 112 -12.16 11.66 -3.80
CA TYR A 112 -10.90 10.95 -3.87
C TYR A 112 -10.23 10.97 -2.50
N ASN A 113 -9.96 9.79 -1.95
CA ASN A 113 -9.36 9.63 -0.64
C ASN A 113 -8.20 8.63 -0.64
N ILE A 114 -7.16 9.00 0.09
CA ILE A 114 -5.87 8.31 0.22
C ILE A 114 -5.59 8.09 1.71
N GLU A 115 -5.76 6.86 2.18
CA GLU A 115 -5.63 6.50 3.60
C GLU A 115 -4.46 5.55 3.81
N LEU A 116 -3.54 5.90 4.72
CA LEU A 116 -2.41 5.04 5.06
C LEU A 116 -2.89 3.81 5.81
N THR A 117 -2.27 2.67 5.53
CA THR A 117 -2.54 1.42 6.25
C THR A 117 -1.27 0.58 6.39
N ALA A 118 -1.28 -0.37 7.32
CA ALA A 118 -0.11 -1.20 7.59
C ALA A 118 0.21 -2.12 6.40
N SER A 119 -0.81 -2.73 5.80
CA SER A 119 -0.66 -3.65 4.66
C SER A 119 -1.97 -3.79 3.88
N CYS A 120 -1.88 -4.24 2.62
CA CYS A 120 -3.05 -4.56 1.82
C CYS A 120 -3.62 -5.92 2.23
N LYS A 121 -4.90 -5.93 2.60
CA LYS A 121 -5.63 -7.14 3.03
C LYS A 121 -6.52 -7.61 1.90
N GLN A 122 -6.57 -8.92 1.66
CA GLN A 122 -7.67 -9.49 0.88
C GLN A 122 -8.95 -9.34 1.73
N LYS A 123 -10.04 -8.91 1.08
CA LYS A 123 -11.36 -8.81 1.70
C LYS A 123 -12.13 -10.09 1.48
#